data_AF-A0A6C0DPD3-F1
#
_entry.id   AF-A0A6C0DPD3-F1
#
_cell.length_a   1.000
_cell.length_b   1.000
_cell.length_c   1.000
_cell.angle_alpha   90.00
_cell.angle_beta   90.00
_cell.angle_gamma   90.00
#
_symmetry.space_group_name_H-M   'P 1'
#
loop_
_entity.id
_entity.type
_entity.pdbx_description
1 polymer ?
#
loop_
_entity_poly.entity_id
_entity_poly.type
_entity_poly.pdbx_seq_one_letter_code
_entity_poly.pdbx_strand_id
1 'polypeptide(L)'
;MASYVHPDNQQLLWNVLQKTPLVQQFFSNYDVAFKEKWFKSVIQMFYEKNKHMPMDIQMLNQLNRETLSYMLSSIQDRAQPESPAQPQYNITTAAVPTQPEIISRENTHNARQEILNSQLAQRQKEYDSMMQRPTQSEIDFREKELDAAIPNMEELVQHHIKQREEELRQYQPPAPTPVQPVAVREPENHPLVIENPAFQNIQFEVEELPGSSQQKKNVSWASDAPVIHDSIHTIMNVSDDIMERMNMQHQEINTLRTVVFELTKDIQVLKQEFAMVVSKISV
;
A
#
# COMPACT_ATOMS: atom_id res chain seq x y z
N MET A 1 19.11 -4.72 12.22
CA MET A 1 19.27 -4.61 10.76
C MET A 1 19.11 -5.96 10.06
N ALA A 2 19.54 -7.07 10.68
CA ALA A 2 19.22 -8.42 10.20
C ALA A 2 17.72 -8.64 9.92
N SER A 3 16.83 -8.11 10.77
CA SER A 3 15.38 -8.20 10.58
C SER A 3 14.86 -7.46 9.34
N TYR A 4 15.52 -6.37 8.93
CA TYR A 4 15.14 -5.63 7.72
C TYR A 4 15.50 -6.39 6.45
N VAL A 5 16.70 -6.98 6.42
CA VAL A 5 17.17 -7.80 5.29
C VAL A 5 16.67 -9.24 5.33
N HIS A 6 15.82 -9.59 6.30
CA HIS A 6 15.24 -10.94 6.38
C HIS A 6 14.38 -11.24 5.13
N PRO A 7 14.45 -12.45 4.55
CA PRO A 7 13.68 -12.82 3.36
C PRO A 7 12.18 -12.49 3.48
N ASP A 8 11.57 -12.82 4.61
CA ASP A 8 10.14 -12.58 4.83
C ASP A 8 9.77 -11.09 4.80
N ASN A 9 10.61 -10.23 5.38
CA ASN A 9 10.38 -8.78 5.37
C ASN A 9 10.56 -8.21 3.95
N GLN A 10 11.58 -8.67 3.22
CA GLN A 10 11.78 -8.25 1.83
C GLN A 10 10.65 -8.73 0.91
N GLN A 11 10.14 -9.95 1.12
CA GLN A 11 8.97 -10.46 0.41
C GLN A 11 7.72 -9.64 0.73
N LEU A 12 7.51 -9.24 2.00
CA LEU A 12 6.42 -8.35 2.38
C LEU A 12 6.51 -7.02 1.62
N LEU A 13 7.68 -6.37 1.64
CA LEU A 13 7.91 -5.11 0.91
C LEU A 13 7.65 -5.28 -0.59
N TRP A 14 8.16 -6.35 -1.18
CA TRP A 14 7.94 -6.67 -2.58
C TRP A 14 6.46 -6.87 -2.91
N ASN A 15 5.74 -7.64 -2.10
CA ASN A 15 4.31 -7.92 -2.28
C ASN A 15 3.46 -6.66 -2.15
N VAL A 16 3.76 -5.80 -1.17
CA VAL A 16 3.07 -4.51 -1.01
C VAL A 16 3.30 -3.62 -2.22
N LEU A 17 4.54 -3.58 -2.73
CA LEU A 17 4.87 -2.82 -3.92
C LEU A 17 4.12 -3.33 -5.16
N GLN A 18 4.04 -4.66 -5.34
CA GLN A 18 3.31 -5.27 -6.46
C GLN A 18 1.82 -4.96 -6.46
N LYS A 19 1.21 -4.69 -5.31
CA LYS A 19 -0.22 -4.37 -5.23
C LYS A 19 -0.56 -2.97 -5.75
N THR A 20 0.43 -2.10 -5.94
CA THR A 20 0.19 -0.73 -6.41
C THR A 20 0.11 -0.69 -7.94
N PRO A 21 -1.02 -0.27 -8.55
CA PRO A 21 -1.20 -0.29 -10.00
C PRO A 21 -0.16 0.52 -10.77
N LEU A 22 0.28 1.66 -10.20
CA LEU A 22 1.32 2.51 -10.78
C LEU A 22 2.64 1.75 -10.97
N VAL A 23 3.01 0.94 -9.97
CA VAL A 23 4.24 0.14 -10.00
C VAL A 23 4.15 -0.94 -11.08
N GLN A 24 3.00 -1.60 -11.19
CA GLN A 24 2.78 -2.62 -12.22
C GLN A 24 2.93 -2.00 -13.61
N GLN A 25 2.25 -0.88 -13.86
CA GLN A 25 2.31 -0.18 -15.15
C GLN A 25 3.73 0.28 -15.49
N PHE A 26 4.47 0.82 -14.51
CA PHE A 26 5.85 1.24 -14.73
C PHE A 26 6.74 0.08 -15.14
N PHE A 27 6.66 -1.07 -14.44
CA PHE A 27 7.50 -2.23 -14.73
C PHE A 27 7.01 -3.11 -15.89
N SER A 28 5.82 -2.89 -16.45
CA SER A 28 5.34 -3.63 -17.64
C SER A 28 6.27 -3.50 -18.84
N ASN A 29 7.02 -2.40 -18.94
CA ASN A 29 7.95 -2.12 -20.05
C ASN A 29 9.39 -2.56 -19.75
N TYR A 30 9.66 -3.17 -18.59
CA TYR A 30 11.01 -3.55 -18.17
C TYR A 30 11.13 -5.05 -17.94
N ASP A 31 12.34 -5.56 -18.13
CA ASP A 31 12.67 -6.95 -17.81
C ASP A 31 12.60 -7.22 -16.29
N VAL A 32 12.28 -8.46 -15.93
CA VAL A 32 12.20 -8.93 -14.55
C VAL A 32 13.54 -8.71 -13.83
N ALA A 33 14.66 -8.94 -14.53
CA ALA A 33 15.99 -8.73 -13.98
C ALA A 33 16.26 -7.26 -13.60
N PHE A 34 15.72 -6.31 -14.37
CA PHE A 34 15.86 -4.89 -14.07
C PHE A 34 15.12 -4.51 -12.79
N LYS A 35 13.89 -5.02 -12.64
CA LYS A 35 13.06 -4.79 -11.47
C LYS A 35 13.70 -5.32 -10.18
N GLU A 36 14.25 -6.53 -10.23
CA GLU A 36 15.00 -7.10 -9.09
C GLU A 36 16.26 -6.29 -8.76
N LYS A 37 17.02 -5.88 -9.77
CA LYS A 37 18.23 -5.07 -9.58
C LYS A 37 17.90 -3.72 -8.95
N TRP A 38 16.84 -3.07 -9.41
CA TRP A 38 16.35 -1.82 -8.83
C TRP A 38 15.92 -2.02 -7.37
N PHE A 39 15.12 -3.04 -7.07
CA PHE A 39 14.68 -3.31 -5.71
C PHE A 39 15.87 -3.56 -4.77
N LYS A 40 16.83 -4.41 -5.19
CA LYS A 40 18.07 -4.66 -4.45
C LYS A 40 18.86 -3.37 -4.19
N SER A 41 18.96 -2.48 -5.18
CA SER A 41 19.64 -1.19 -5.03
C SER A 41 18.99 -0.31 -3.96
N VAL A 42 17.66 -0.26 -3.90
CA VAL A 42 16.95 0.54 -2.89
C VAL A 42 17.12 -0.06 -1.50
N ILE A 43 16.95 -1.39 -1.37
CA ILE A 43 17.16 -2.09 -0.10
C ILE A 43 18.60 -1.89 0.40
N GLN A 44 19.60 -1.99 -0.49
CA GLN A 44 21.00 -1.76 -0.15
C GLN A 44 21.24 -0.34 0.37
N MET A 45 20.68 0.68 -0.31
CA MET A 45 20.80 2.07 0.12
C MET A 45 20.24 2.29 1.54
N PHE A 46 19.04 1.76 1.82
CA PHE A 46 18.42 1.88 3.14
C PHE A 46 19.15 1.07 4.21
N TYR A 47 19.70 -0.09 3.85
CA TYR A 47 20.53 -0.88 4.75
C TYR A 47 21.81 -0.15 5.13
N GLU A 48 22.56 0.38 4.15
CA GLU A 48 23.81 1.09 4.40
C GLU A 48 23.61 2.35 5.24
N LYS A 49 22.53 3.09 4.97
CA LYS A 49 22.15 4.29 5.72
C LYS A 49 21.85 4.01 7.19
N ASN A 50 21.28 2.86 7.50
CA ASN A 50 20.78 2.54 8.83
C ASN A 50 21.58 1.43 9.55
N LYS A 51 22.71 0.97 8.97
CA LYS A 51 23.48 -0.19 9.47
C LYS A 51 23.96 -0.09 10.92
N HIS A 52 24.11 1.13 11.44
CA HIS A 52 24.60 1.41 12.78
C HIS A 52 23.49 1.65 13.81
N MET A 53 22.22 1.66 13.39
CA MET A 53 21.11 1.88 14.32
C MET A 53 20.65 0.56 14.97
N PRO A 54 20.38 0.57 16.29
CA PRO A 54 19.76 -0.55 16.96
C PRO A 54 18.38 -0.81 16.36
N MET A 55 18.06 -2.07 16.13
CA MET A 55 16.85 -2.47 15.42
C MET A 55 15.77 -2.87 16.39
N ASP A 56 14.79 -2.00 16.57
CA ASP A 56 13.53 -2.30 17.24
C ASP A 56 12.41 -2.55 16.21
N ILE A 57 11.33 -3.22 16.63
CA ILE A 57 10.16 -3.53 15.79
C ILE A 57 9.49 -2.24 15.29
N GLN A 58 9.40 -1.21 16.12
CA GLN A 58 8.85 0.09 15.71
C GLN A 58 9.72 0.74 14.63
N MET A 59 11.04 0.71 14.83
CA MET A 59 12.01 1.21 13.86
C MET A 59 11.97 0.41 12.56
N LEU A 60 11.77 -0.92 12.61
CA LEU A 60 11.59 -1.77 11.42
C LEU A 60 10.37 -1.33 10.60
N ASN A 61 9.23 -1.13 11.27
CA ASN A 61 8.01 -0.70 10.61
C ASN A 61 8.15 0.69 10.01
N GLN A 62 8.81 1.62 10.71
CA GLN A 62 9.09 2.94 10.18
C GLN A 62 10.00 2.87 8.94
N LEU A 63 11.09 2.12 9.02
CA LEU A 63 12.05 1.97 7.92
C LEU A 63 11.41 1.27 6.71
N ASN A 64 10.51 0.32 6.93
CA ASN A 64 9.68 -0.29 5.87
C ASN A 64 8.78 0.75 5.19
N ARG A 65 8.10 1.63 5.95
CA ARG A 65 7.27 2.71 5.38
C ARG A 65 8.10 3.70 4.58
N GLU A 66 9.24 4.12 5.10
CA GLU A 66 10.16 5.05 4.42
C GLU A 66 10.71 4.44 3.13
N THR A 67 11.08 3.15 3.18
CA THR A 67 11.54 2.39 2.00
C THR A 67 10.46 2.36 0.92
N LEU A 68 9.23 2.00 1.26
CA LEU A 68 8.12 1.95 0.31
C LEU A 68 7.78 3.33 -0.25
N SER A 69 7.78 4.37 0.60
CA SER A 69 7.56 5.74 0.16
C SER A 69 8.61 6.17 -0.86
N TYR A 70 9.89 5.89 -0.57
CA TYR A 70 10.97 6.20 -1.49
C TYR A 70 10.86 5.43 -2.81
N MET A 71 10.56 4.12 -2.73
CA MET A 71 10.36 3.29 -3.93
C MET A 71 9.25 3.87 -4.82
N LEU A 72 8.13 4.29 -4.22
CA LEU A 72 7.01 4.85 -4.96
C LEU A 72 7.35 6.21 -5.59
N SER A 73 8.00 7.11 -4.84
CA SER A 73 8.47 8.38 -5.38
C SER A 73 9.47 8.20 -6.53
N SER A 74 10.41 7.25 -6.39
CA SER A 74 11.41 6.98 -7.44
C SER A 74 10.79 6.46 -8.75
N ILE A 75 9.61 5.82 -8.66
CA ILE A 75 8.83 5.40 -9.82
C ILE A 75 8.07 6.59 -10.40
N GLN A 76 7.44 7.42 -9.55
CA GLN A 76 6.71 8.61 -9.99
C GLN A 76 7.62 9.59 -10.75
N ASP A 77 8.81 9.87 -10.22
CA ASP A 77 9.78 10.77 -10.86
C ASP A 77 10.23 10.27 -12.24
N ARG A 78 10.27 8.94 -12.43
CA ARG A 78 10.65 8.31 -13.71
C ARG A 78 9.48 8.06 -14.65
N ALA A 79 8.25 8.03 -14.13
CA ALA A 79 7.03 7.80 -14.89
C ALA A 79 6.43 9.09 -15.46
N GLN A 80 6.86 10.26 -14.99
CA GLN A 80 6.49 11.52 -15.62
C GLN A 80 7.14 11.62 -17.01
N PRO A 81 6.37 11.98 -18.06
CA PRO A 81 6.95 12.24 -19.37
C PRO A 81 7.95 13.39 -19.24
N GLU A 82 9.15 13.16 -19.76
CA GLU A 82 10.18 14.19 -19.83
C GLU A 82 9.58 15.45 -20.45
N SER A 83 9.50 16.52 -19.66
CA SER A 83 9.40 17.87 -20.22
C SER A 83 10.65 18.09 -21.09
N PRO A 84 10.52 18.75 -22.25
CA PRO A 84 11.51 18.69 -23.31
C PRO A 84 12.90 19.13 -22.84
N ALA A 85 13.88 18.25 -23.08
CA ALA A 85 15.32 18.49 -23.19
C ALA A 85 15.85 19.73 -22.44
N GLN A 86 16.32 19.51 -21.21
CA GLN A 86 17.37 20.37 -20.66
C GLN A 86 18.65 20.12 -21.49
N PRO A 87 19.24 21.15 -22.14
CA PRO A 87 20.56 20.97 -22.74
C PRO A 87 21.59 20.67 -21.64
N GLN A 88 22.38 19.61 -21.86
CA GLN A 88 23.53 19.29 -21.03
C GLN A 88 24.51 20.47 -21.03
N TYR A 89 24.67 21.15 -19.91
CA TYR A 89 25.78 22.06 -19.70
C TYR A 89 26.96 21.26 -19.12
N ASN A 90 27.92 20.97 -20.00
CA ASN A 90 29.26 20.60 -19.59
C ASN A 90 29.82 21.68 -18.66
N ILE A 91 30.39 21.22 -17.56
CA ILE A 91 31.00 22.07 -16.54
C ILE A 91 32.25 22.69 -17.16
N THR A 92 32.25 24.00 -17.41
CA THR A 92 33.49 24.76 -17.56
C THR A 92 33.30 26.13 -16.91
N THR A 93 34.17 26.38 -15.95
CA THR A 93 34.42 27.63 -15.23
C THR A 93 34.41 28.87 -16.11
N ALA A 94 33.54 29.84 -15.79
CA ALA A 94 33.83 31.28 -15.79
C ALA A 94 32.63 32.07 -15.24
N ALA A 95 32.93 33.16 -14.54
CA ALA A 95 32.01 34.02 -13.82
C ALA A 95 31.11 34.91 -14.70
N VAL A 96 30.11 35.52 -14.04
CA VAL A 96 29.35 36.78 -14.33
C VAL A 96 27.83 36.57 -14.44
N PRO A 97 26.99 37.48 -13.86
CA PRO A 97 25.75 37.13 -13.18
C PRO A 97 24.52 37.32 -14.06
N THR A 98 23.45 36.56 -13.79
CA THR A 98 22.13 36.80 -14.38
C THR A 98 21.06 36.70 -13.30
N GLN A 99 20.12 37.63 -13.39
CA GLN A 99 19.08 37.96 -12.43
C GLN A 99 18.16 36.77 -12.09
N PRO A 100 17.59 36.71 -10.87
CA PRO A 100 16.57 35.73 -10.53
C PRO A 100 15.22 36.12 -11.15
N GLU A 101 14.74 35.34 -12.12
CA GLU A 101 13.31 35.33 -12.47
C GLU A 101 12.52 34.75 -11.30
N ILE A 102 11.62 35.57 -10.77
CA ILE A 102 10.68 35.26 -9.71
C ILE A 102 9.57 34.40 -10.32
N ILE A 103 9.69 33.07 -10.24
CA ILE A 103 8.55 32.18 -10.46
C ILE A 103 7.64 32.30 -9.22
N SER A 104 6.48 32.93 -9.38
CA SER A 104 5.51 33.16 -8.31
C SER A 104 5.13 31.85 -7.59
N ARG A 105 5.53 31.78 -6.32
CA ARG A 105 5.19 30.75 -5.32
C ARG A 105 3.69 30.44 -5.19
N GLU A 106 2.83 31.31 -5.70
CA GLU A 106 1.37 31.29 -5.52
C GLU A 106 0.66 30.14 -6.27
N ASN A 107 1.15 29.76 -7.45
CA ASN A 107 0.52 28.68 -8.23
C ASN A 107 0.68 27.28 -7.60
N THR A 108 1.75 27.05 -6.84
CA THR A 108 1.95 25.78 -6.12
C THR A 108 1.11 25.67 -4.85
N HIS A 109 0.72 26.81 -4.26
CA HIS A 109 -0.09 26.83 -3.04
C HIS A 109 -1.56 26.50 -3.34
N ASN A 110 -2.10 27.08 -4.42
CA ASN A 110 -3.48 26.82 -4.85
C ASN A 110 -3.70 25.35 -5.23
N ALA A 111 -2.78 24.76 -6.00
CA ALA A 111 -2.87 23.35 -6.39
C ALA A 111 -2.86 22.42 -5.16
N ARG A 112 -2.07 22.74 -4.13
CA ARG A 112 -2.01 21.94 -2.89
C ARG A 112 -3.29 22.08 -2.06
N GLN A 113 -3.88 23.27 -1.99
CA GLN A 113 -5.13 23.51 -1.28
C GLN A 113 -6.30 22.76 -1.94
N GLU A 114 -6.37 22.74 -3.27
CA GLU A 114 -7.41 22.02 -4.02
C GLU A 114 -7.34 20.50 -3.79
N ILE A 115 -6.12 19.94 -3.76
CA ILE A 115 -5.88 18.52 -3.45
C ILE A 115 -6.31 18.19 -2.01
N LEU A 116 -6.06 19.07 -1.04
CA LEU A 116 -6.47 18.85 0.35
C LEU A 116 -8.00 18.95 0.50
N ASN A 117 -8.63 19.93 -0.14
CA ASN A 117 -10.07 20.12 -0.11
C ASN A 117 -10.82 18.94 -0.74
N SER A 118 -10.32 18.42 -1.87
CA SER A 118 -10.91 17.24 -2.52
C SER A 118 -10.79 15.98 -1.67
N GLN A 119 -9.65 15.74 -1.02
CA GLN A 119 -9.49 14.62 -0.09
C GLN A 119 -10.40 14.74 1.13
N LEU A 120 -10.57 15.94 1.67
CA LEU A 120 -11.45 16.19 2.81
C LEU A 120 -12.92 15.94 2.44
N ALA A 121 -13.35 16.44 1.28
CA ALA A 121 -14.71 16.22 0.78
C ALA A 121 -14.99 14.72 0.51
N GLN A 122 -14.01 13.99 -0.03
CA GLN A 122 -14.13 12.55 -0.24
C GLN A 122 -14.30 11.80 1.09
N ARG A 123 -13.48 12.12 2.09
CA ARG A 123 -13.53 11.50 3.43
C ARG A 123 -14.85 11.75 4.14
N GLN A 124 -15.43 12.94 4.01
CA GLN A 124 -16.77 13.24 4.53
C GLN A 124 -17.82 12.34 3.88
N LYS A 125 -17.82 12.23 2.55
CA LYS A 125 -18.75 11.37 1.82
C LYS A 125 -18.62 9.90 2.20
N GLU A 126 -17.39 9.40 2.38
CA GLU A 126 -17.12 8.04 2.84
C GLU A 126 -17.65 7.82 4.26
N TYR A 127 -17.43 8.77 5.17
CA TYR A 127 -17.93 8.70 6.53
C TYR A 127 -19.47 8.70 6.57
N ASP A 128 -20.12 9.54 5.77
CA ASP A 128 -21.57 9.57 5.63
C ASP A 128 -22.09 8.23 5.07
N SER A 129 -21.40 7.66 4.08
CA SER A 129 -21.75 6.35 3.53
C SER A 129 -21.58 5.21 4.52
N MET A 130 -20.64 5.31 5.46
CA MET A 130 -20.43 4.30 6.52
C MET A 130 -21.39 4.48 7.71
N MET A 131 -21.81 5.72 7.97
CA MET A 131 -22.82 6.06 8.99
C MET A 131 -24.23 5.66 8.55
N GLN A 132 -24.50 5.71 7.25
CA GLN A 132 -25.72 5.19 6.67
C GLN A 132 -25.72 3.66 6.77
N ARG A 133 -26.32 3.12 7.83
CA ARG A 133 -26.76 1.72 7.83
C ARG A 133 -27.91 1.63 6.84
N PRO A 134 -27.78 0.97 5.67
CA PRO A 134 -28.94 0.73 4.86
C PRO A 134 -29.91 -0.09 5.70
N THR A 135 -31.08 0.48 5.99
CA THR A 135 -32.18 -0.28 6.58
C THR A 135 -32.44 -1.44 5.62
N GLN A 136 -32.00 -2.63 6.00
CA GLN A 136 -32.23 -3.82 5.19
C GLN A 136 -33.73 -3.89 4.93
N SER A 137 -34.13 -3.92 3.66
CA SER A 137 -35.52 -4.21 3.32
C SER A 137 -35.89 -5.50 4.03
N GLU A 138 -36.99 -5.51 4.78
CA GLU A 138 -37.45 -6.70 5.48
C GLU A 138 -37.43 -7.87 4.49
N ILE A 139 -36.51 -8.81 4.72
CA ILE A 139 -36.41 -10.01 3.92
C ILE A 139 -37.70 -10.75 4.25
N ASP A 140 -38.61 -10.80 3.27
CA ASP A 140 -39.78 -11.63 3.35
C ASP A 140 -39.30 -13.08 3.32
N PHE A 141 -39.12 -13.67 4.50
CA PHE A 141 -38.70 -15.07 4.69
C PHE A 141 -39.78 -16.07 4.25
N ARG A 142 -40.93 -15.57 3.77
CA ARG A 142 -41.88 -16.43 3.09
C ARG A 142 -41.28 -16.79 1.75
N GLU A 143 -40.91 -18.05 1.65
CA GLU A 143 -40.63 -18.74 0.40
C GLU A 143 -41.76 -18.40 -0.61
N LYS A 144 -41.44 -17.54 -1.59
CA LYS A 144 -42.41 -17.08 -2.61
C LYS A 144 -42.65 -18.14 -3.69
N GLU A 145 -41.77 -19.12 -3.75
CA GLU A 145 -41.80 -20.25 -4.67
C GLU A 145 -42.34 -21.46 -3.89
N LEU A 146 -43.63 -21.79 -4.06
CA LEU A 146 -44.13 -23.08 -3.57
C LEU A 146 -43.26 -24.20 -4.19
N ASP A 147 -42.73 -25.09 -3.35
CA ASP A 147 -42.01 -26.31 -3.75
C ASP A 147 -42.93 -27.20 -4.61
N ALA A 148 -43.04 -26.86 -5.88
CA ALA A 148 -43.78 -27.60 -6.88
C ALA A 148 -42.86 -28.68 -7.43
N ALA A 149 -43.36 -29.91 -7.48
CA ALA A 149 -42.64 -31.04 -8.04
C ALA A 149 -42.06 -30.68 -9.42
N ILE A 150 -40.74 -30.74 -9.54
CA ILE A 150 -39.96 -30.38 -10.73
C ILE A 150 -40.49 -31.20 -11.92
N PRO A 151 -41.22 -30.60 -12.89
CA PRO A 151 -41.84 -31.36 -13.95
C PRO A 151 -40.82 -31.81 -15.01
N ASN A 152 -39.64 -31.19 -15.05
CA ASN A 152 -38.66 -31.38 -16.11
C ASN A 152 -37.22 -31.44 -15.56
N MET A 153 -36.75 -32.65 -15.24
CA MET A 153 -35.38 -32.90 -14.77
C MET A 153 -34.30 -32.41 -15.75
N GLU A 154 -34.58 -32.41 -17.05
CA GLU A 154 -33.64 -31.95 -18.08
C GLU A 154 -33.32 -30.46 -17.92
N GLU A 155 -34.33 -29.64 -17.62
CA GLU A 155 -34.18 -28.21 -17.42
C GLU A 155 -33.35 -27.91 -16.15
N LEU A 156 -33.57 -28.68 -15.08
CA LEU A 156 -32.77 -28.59 -13.85
C LEU A 156 -31.30 -28.94 -14.09
N VAL A 157 -31.05 -30.01 -14.85
CA VAL A 157 -29.69 -30.43 -15.22
C VAL A 157 -29.02 -29.35 -16.06
N GLN A 158 -29.72 -28.78 -17.03
CA GLN A 158 -29.20 -27.71 -17.88
C GLN A 158 -28.88 -26.44 -17.07
N HIS A 159 -29.71 -26.09 -16.09
CA HIS A 159 -29.47 -24.98 -15.18
C HIS A 159 -28.20 -25.18 -14.35
N HIS A 160 -28.00 -26.37 -13.78
CA HIS A 160 -26.79 -26.68 -13.03
C HIS A 160 -25.52 -26.73 -13.90
N ILE A 161 -25.63 -27.22 -15.14
CA ILE A 161 -24.53 -27.17 -16.11
C ILE A 161 -24.13 -25.72 -16.37
N LYS A 162 -25.11 -24.85 -16.61
CA LYS A 162 -24.86 -23.44 -16.89
C LYS A 162 -24.21 -22.71 -15.71
N GLN A 163 -24.69 -22.94 -14.49
CA GLN A 163 -24.07 -22.38 -13.29
C GLN A 163 -22.60 -22.81 -13.15
N ARG A 164 -22.33 -24.11 -13.34
CA ARG A 164 -20.96 -24.63 -13.30
C ARG A 164 -20.08 -24.04 -14.41
N GLU A 165 -20.63 -23.85 -15.61
CA GLU A 165 -19.90 -23.25 -16.73
C GLU A 165 -19.55 -21.78 -16.44
N GLU A 166 -20.47 -21.00 -15.87
CA GLU A 166 -20.23 -19.61 -15.48
C GLU A 166 -19.15 -19.52 -14.39
N GLU A 167 -19.19 -20.39 -13.38
CA GLU A 167 -18.15 -20.49 -12.36
C GLU A 167 -16.79 -20.85 -12.98
N LEU A 168 -16.74 -21.87 -13.84
CA LEU A 168 -15.49 -22.27 -14.52
C LEU A 168 -14.91 -21.16 -15.40
N ARG A 169 -15.76 -20.33 -16.02
CA ARG A 169 -15.32 -19.15 -16.78
C ARG A 169 -14.78 -18.05 -15.87
N GLN A 170 -15.38 -17.83 -14.70
CA GLN A 170 -14.92 -16.83 -13.74
C GLN A 170 -13.54 -17.20 -13.16
N TYR A 171 -13.29 -18.49 -12.95
CA TYR A 171 -12.05 -19.00 -12.36
C TYR A 171 -11.07 -19.58 -13.38
N GLN A 172 -11.29 -19.36 -14.69
CA GLN A 172 -10.38 -19.86 -15.72
C GLN A 172 -9.02 -19.15 -15.61
N PRO A 173 -7.91 -19.90 -15.42
CA PRO A 173 -6.58 -19.30 -15.44
C PRO A 173 -6.28 -18.77 -16.86
N PRO A 174 -5.53 -17.66 -16.98
CA PRO A 174 -5.18 -17.09 -18.27
C PRO A 174 -4.43 -18.12 -19.12
N ALA A 175 -4.82 -18.25 -20.39
CA ALA A 175 -4.23 -19.21 -21.31
C ALA A 175 -2.70 -19.04 -21.41
N PRO A 176 -1.92 -20.14 -21.43
CA PRO A 176 -0.49 -20.07 -21.68
C PRO A 176 -0.23 -19.53 -23.09
N THR A 177 0.64 -18.53 -23.17
CA THR A 177 1.14 -17.97 -24.42
C THR A 177 1.85 -19.05 -25.26
N PRO A 178 1.64 -19.09 -26.59
CA PRO A 178 2.29 -20.06 -27.45
C PRO A 178 3.76 -19.66 -27.64
N VAL A 179 4.66 -20.40 -26.99
CA VAL A 179 6.09 -20.39 -27.34
C VAL A 179 6.34 -21.40 -28.46
N GLN A 180 7.10 -20.95 -29.45
CA GLN A 180 7.41 -21.61 -30.71
C GLN A 180 8.14 -22.97 -30.51
N PRO A 181 7.98 -23.94 -31.44
CA PRO A 181 8.56 -25.27 -31.28
C PRO A 181 10.06 -25.30 -31.59
N VAL A 182 10.86 -25.71 -30.61
CA VAL A 182 12.23 -26.21 -30.82
C VAL A 182 12.17 -27.73 -30.96
N ALA A 183 12.86 -28.25 -31.97
CA ALA A 183 12.73 -29.62 -32.44
C ALA A 183 13.55 -30.65 -31.62
N VAL A 184 12.95 -31.84 -31.53
CA VAL A 184 13.51 -33.20 -31.34
C VAL A 184 13.99 -33.60 -29.93
N ARG A 185 13.23 -34.52 -29.30
CA ARG A 185 13.57 -35.96 -29.15
C ARG A 185 12.38 -36.73 -28.56
N GLU A 186 11.95 -37.77 -29.26
CA GLU A 186 11.01 -38.80 -28.75
C GLU A 186 11.57 -39.43 -27.47
N PRO A 187 10.68 -39.82 -26.55
CA PRO A 187 10.84 -41.09 -25.86
C PRO A 187 9.62 -41.99 -26.04
N GLU A 188 9.93 -43.26 -26.12
CA GLU A 188 9.06 -44.37 -26.45
C GLU A 188 7.91 -44.60 -25.45
N ASN A 189 6.86 -45.22 -25.98
CA ASN A 189 5.75 -45.82 -25.23
C ASN A 189 6.27 -46.87 -24.23
N HIS A 190 6.25 -46.56 -22.94
CA HIS A 190 6.27 -47.55 -21.89
C HIS A 190 5.05 -47.34 -20.97
N PRO A 191 4.13 -48.31 -20.86
CA PRO A 191 3.06 -48.23 -19.87
C PRO A 191 3.66 -48.24 -18.46
N LEU A 192 3.26 -47.28 -17.63
CA LEU A 192 3.61 -47.22 -16.21
C LEU A 192 2.95 -48.39 -15.48
N VAL A 193 3.69 -49.48 -15.30
CA VAL A 193 3.39 -50.52 -14.31
C VAL A 193 3.82 -49.98 -12.95
N ILE A 194 2.86 -49.71 -12.07
CA ILE A 194 3.12 -49.47 -10.66
C ILE A 194 3.24 -50.84 -9.99
N GLU A 195 4.46 -51.39 -9.94
CA GLU A 195 4.78 -52.46 -8.99
C GLU A 195 5.06 -51.81 -7.63
N ASN A 196 4.10 -51.91 -6.72
CA ASN A 196 4.34 -51.73 -5.30
C ASN A 196 3.82 -52.99 -4.58
N PRO A 197 4.69 -53.85 -4.00
CA PRO A 197 4.32 -55.18 -3.50
C PRO A 197 3.70 -55.16 -2.10
N ALA A 198 2.87 -54.16 -1.76
CA ALA A 198 2.28 -54.03 -0.42
C ALA A 198 0.76 -53.85 -0.41
N PHE A 199 0.06 -54.08 -1.52
CA PHE A 199 -1.39 -54.28 -1.49
C PHE A 199 -1.71 -55.76 -1.50
N GLN A 200 -1.63 -56.38 -0.32
CA GLN A 200 -2.21 -57.69 -0.09
C GLN A 200 -3.12 -57.62 1.15
N ASN A 201 -4.42 -57.79 0.92
CA ASN A 201 -5.51 -57.97 1.88
C ASN A 201 -5.63 -56.97 3.03
N ILE A 202 -6.49 -55.95 2.86
CA ILE A 202 -7.11 -55.28 4.01
C ILE A 202 -8.35 -56.10 4.40
N GLN A 203 -8.19 -56.98 5.40
CA GLN A 203 -9.31 -57.52 6.18
C GLN A 203 -9.77 -56.43 7.16
N PHE A 204 -11.06 -56.14 7.20
CA PHE A 204 -11.66 -55.32 8.25
C PHE A 204 -11.86 -56.17 9.50
N GLU A 205 -11.09 -55.90 10.54
CA GLU A 205 -11.29 -56.43 11.88
C GLU A 205 -11.87 -55.32 12.75
N VAL A 206 -13.12 -55.51 13.19
CA VAL A 206 -13.80 -54.64 14.14
C VAL A 206 -13.39 -55.12 15.53
N GLU A 207 -12.44 -54.41 16.15
CA GLU A 207 -12.10 -54.61 17.55
C GLU A 207 -12.96 -53.67 18.43
N GLU A 208 -14.05 -54.23 18.97
CA GLU A 208 -14.81 -53.60 20.04
C GLU A 208 -14.06 -53.77 21.37
N LEU A 209 -13.51 -52.68 21.91
CA LEU A 209 -13.06 -52.59 23.30
C LEU A 209 -14.04 -51.71 24.12
N PRO A 210 -14.44 -52.17 25.31
CA PRO A 210 -15.57 -51.61 26.05
C PRO A 210 -15.13 -50.45 26.95
N GLY A 211 -15.91 -49.38 26.99
CA GLY A 211 -15.74 -48.33 28.01
C GLY A 211 -16.17 -46.95 27.59
N SER A 212 -17.47 -46.74 27.45
CA SER A 212 -18.08 -45.42 27.36
C SER A 212 -17.78 -44.61 28.63
N SER A 213 -17.13 -43.46 28.48
CA SER A 213 -17.30 -42.31 29.36
C SER A 213 -17.22 -41.06 28.49
N GLN A 214 -18.40 -40.63 28.05
CA GLN A 214 -18.60 -39.39 27.32
C GLN A 214 -18.12 -38.19 28.15
N GLN A 215 -16.88 -37.73 27.93
CA GLN A 215 -16.54 -36.35 28.26
C GLN A 215 -17.07 -35.47 27.14
N LYS A 216 -18.27 -34.93 27.36
CA LYS A 216 -18.80 -33.81 26.58
C LYS A 216 -17.76 -32.68 26.64
N LYS A 217 -17.11 -32.39 25.51
CA LYS A 217 -16.26 -31.21 25.39
C LYS A 217 -17.15 -29.99 25.42
N ASN A 218 -17.27 -29.37 26.60
CA ASN A 218 -17.87 -28.05 26.72
C ASN A 218 -16.95 -27.04 26.03
N VAL A 219 -17.46 -26.39 24.99
CA VAL A 219 -16.86 -25.19 24.42
C VAL A 219 -17.20 -24.04 25.37
N SER A 220 -16.20 -23.57 26.12
CA SER A 220 -16.28 -22.31 26.85
C SER A 220 -15.74 -21.23 25.93
N TRP A 221 -16.62 -20.33 25.49
CA TRP A 221 -16.19 -19.02 25.03
C TRP A 221 -15.63 -18.32 26.26
N ALA A 222 -14.32 -18.09 26.27
CA ALA A 222 -13.67 -17.37 27.35
C ALA A 222 -14.28 -15.96 27.43
N SER A 223 -15.19 -15.73 28.38
CA SER A 223 -15.63 -14.39 28.79
C SER A 223 -14.55 -13.62 29.56
N ASP A 224 -13.30 -14.11 29.55
CA ASP A 224 -12.14 -13.51 30.20
C ASP A 224 -10.96 -13.35 29.22
N ALA A 225 -11.26 -13.01 27.96
CA ALA A 225 -10.25 -12.34 27.15
C ALA A 225 -9.97 -10.97 27.81
N PRO A 226 -8.70 -10.59 28.07
CA PRO A 226 -8.39 -9.27 28.61
C PRO A 226 -9.00 -8.24 27.66
N VAL A 227 -9.96 -7.49 28.20
CA VAL A 227 -10.70 -6.46 27.47
C VAL A 227 -9.65 -5.57 26.79
N ILE A 228 -9.75 -5.43 25.46
CA ILE A 228 -8.96 -4.52 24.64
C ILE A 228 -9.40 -3.07 24.95
N HIS A 229 -9.32 -2.66 26.21
CA HIS A 229 -9.65 -1.33 26.70
C HIS A 229 -8.37 -0.48 26.80
N ASP A 230 -7.25 -1.11 27.16
CA ASP A 230 -5.94 -0.45 27.28
C ASP A 230 -5.40 0.04 25.93
N SER A 231 -5.61 -0.70 24.84
CA SER A 231 -5.17 -0.26 23.51
C SER A 231 -5.95 0.96 23.03
N ILE A 232 -7.25 1.06 23.35
CA ILE A 232 -8.09 2.20 22.95
C ILE A 232 -7.71 3.45 23.76
N HIS A 233 -7.53 3.32 25.08
CA HIS A 233 -7.05 4.44 25.91
C HIS A 233 -5.63 4.88 25.57
N THR A 234 -4.74 3.95 25.23
CA THR A 234 -3.38 4.29 24.77
C THR A 234 -3.43 5.04 23.45
N ILE A 235 -4.29 4.64 22.50
CA ILE A 235 -4.49 5.35 21.23
C ILE A 235 -5.12 6.74 21.45
N MET A 236 -6.09 6.87 22.35
CA MET A 236 -6.68 8.17 22.71
C MET A 236 -5.66 9.10 23.36
N ASN A 237 -4.88 8.62 24.34
CA ASN A 237 -3.87 9.42 25.01
C ASN A 237 -2.74 9.86 24.06
N VAL A 238 -2.35 9.00 23.09
CA VAL A 238 -1.40 9.36 22.04
C VAL A 238 -2.00 10.39 21.08
N SER A 239 -3.30 10.29 20.78
CA SER A 239 -4.00 11.28 19.96
C SER A 239 -4.06 12.66 20.64
N ASP A 240 -4.25 12.68 21.96
CA ASP A 240 -4.30 13.91 22.75
C ASP A 240 -2.90 14.56 22.84
N ASP A 241 -1.83 13.79 23.09
CA ASP A 241 -0.44 14.30 23.08
C ASP A 241 -0.03 14.83 21.69
N ILE A 242 -0.45 14.16 20.61
CA ILE A 242 -0.21 14.63 19.23
C ILE A 242 -0.97 15.95 18.97
N MET A 243 -2.21 16.06 19.44
CA MET A 243 -3.02 17.26 19.24
C MET A 243 -2.47 18.44 20.04
N GLU A 244 -2.01 18.21 21.27
CA GLU A 244 -1.37 19.21 22.11
C GLU A 244 -0.05 19.69 21.52
N ARG A 245 0.81 18.76 21.04
CA ARG A 245 2.04 19.11 20.29
C ARG A 245 1.75 19.91 19.03
N MET A 246 0.73 19.53 18.26
CA MET A 246 0.35 20.25 17.04
C MET A 246 -0.12 21.67 17.37
N ASN A 247 -0.89 21.84 18.45
CA ASN A 247 -1.35 23.16 18.90
C ASN A 247 -0.18 24.03 19.38
N MET A 248 0.78 23.45 20.12
CA MET A 248 1.98 24.16 20.58
C MET A 248 2.86 24.59 19.40
N GLN A 249 3.08 23.72 18.42
CA GLN A 249 3.78 24.09 17.18
C GLN A 249 3.06 25.18 16.39
N HIS A 250 1.73 25.15 16.38
CA HIS A 250 0.94 26.19 15.71
C HIS A 250 1.14 27.56 16.39
N GLN A 251 1.19 27.59 17.73
CA GLN A 251 1.48 28.81 18.49
C GLN A 251 2.90 29.31 18.22
N GLU A 252 3.91 28.45 18.26
CA GLU A 252 5.30 28.81 17.94
C GLU A 252 5.42 29.39 16.52
N ILE A 253 4.78 28.76 15.54
CA ILE A 253 4.73 29.25 14.16
C ILE A 253 4.10 30.64 14.08
N ASN A 254 3.03 30.89 14.84
CA ASN A 254 2.38 32.20 14.85
C ASN A 254 3.26 33.26 15.53
N THR A 255 3.94 32.92 16.62
CA THR A 255 4.92 33.83 17.25
C THR A 255 6.07 34.14 16.29
N LEU A 256 6.62 33.13 15.60
CA LEU A 256 7.67 33.32 14.59
C LEU A 256 7.18 34.21 13.44
N ARG A 257 5.94 34.04 12.98
CA ARG A 257 5.35 34.91 11.95
C ARG A 257 5.29 36.36 12.41
N THR A 258 4.88 36.61 13.66
CA THR A 258 4.86 37.97 14.23
C THR A 258 6.26 38.57 14.28
N VAL A 259 7.25 37.84 14.78
CA VAL A 259 8.64 38.32 14.85
C VAL A 259 9.20 38.60 13.45
N VAL A 260 8.95 37.72 12.49
CA VAL A 260 9.36 37.93 11.09
C VAL A 260 8.68 39.17 10.50
N PHE A 261 7.41 39.39 10.81
CA PHE A 261 6.68 40.57 10.37
C PHE A 261 7.26 41.87 10.96
N GLU A 262 7.57 41.88 12.26
CA GLU A 262 8.22 43.02 12.91
C GLU A 262 9.62 43.29 12.34
N LEU A 263 10.45 42.26 12.20
CA LEU A 263 11.77 42.40 11.58
C LEU A 263 11.69 42.91 10.14
N THR A 264 10.69 42.47 9.38
CA THR A 264 10.46 42.95 8.01
C THR A 264 10.12 44.43 7.99
N LYS A 265 9.30 44.89 8.96
CA LYS A 265 8.96 46.31 9.12
C LYS A 265 10.20 47.13 9.51
N ASP A 266 11.00 46.67 10.46
CA ASP A 266 12.21 47.37 10.90
C ASP A 266 13.22 47.50 9.75
N ILE A 267 13.38 46.45 8.94
CA ILE A 267 14.22 46.49 7.73
C ILE A 267 13.69 47.52 6.73
N GLN A 268 12.37 47.65 6.56
CA GLN A 268 11.80 48.68 5.68
C GLN A 268 12.07 50.10 6.19
N VAL A 269 11.94 50.33 7.50
CA VAL A 269 12.24 51.63 8.12
C VAL A 269 13.71 51.99 7.92
N LEU A 270 14.62 51.06 8.23
CA LEU A 270 16.06 51.25 8.02
C LEU A 270 16.41 51.55 6.56
N LYS A 271 15.78 50.86 5.61
CA LYS A 271 15.95 51.16 4.18
C LYS A 271 15.50 52.57 3.83
N GLN A 272 14.38 53.03 4.40
CA GLN A 272 13.86 54.36 4.15
C GLN A 272 14.73 55.47 4.78
N GLU A 273 15.23 55.24 5.99
CA GLU A 273 16.19 56.14 6.64
C GLU A 273 17.50 56.23 5.86
N PHE A 274 18.03 55.09 5.42
CA PHE A 274 19.22 55.05 4.58
C PHE A 274 19.02 55.81 3.26
N ALA A 275 17.87 55.64 2.60
CA ALA A 275 17.54 56.40 1.40
C ALA A 275 17.47 57.92 1.65
N MET A 276 16.93 58.35 2.79
CA MET A 276 16.91 59.76 3.18
C MET A 276 18.32 60.30 3.47
N VAL A 277 19.19 59.53 4.12
CA VAL A 277 20.57 59.94 4.40
C VAL A 277 21.38 60.06 3.11
N VAL A 278 21.27 59.08 2.20
CA VAL A 278 21.93 59.13 0.89
C VAL A 278 21.46 60.33 0.08
N SER A 279 20.17 60.65 0.10
CA SER A 279 19.60 61.83 -0.57
C SER A 279 20.18 63.15 -0.02
N LYS A 280 20.40 63.25 1.30
CA LYS A 280 20.98 64.43 1.95
C LYS A 280 22.48 64.63 1.67
N ILE A 281 23.21 63.57 1.31
CA ILE A 281 24.65 63.62 1.04
C ILE A 281 24.94 63.92 -0.45
N SER A 282 23.98 63.69 -1.34
CA SER A 282 24.09 63.94 -2.79
C SER A 282 23.76 65.39 -3.22
N VAL A 283 23.70 66.34 -2.27
CA VAL A 283 23.52 67.79 -2.51
C VAL A 283 24.75 68.53 -2.03
#